data_AF-A0AAE0H5G1-F1
#
_entry.id   AF-A0AAE0H5G1-F1
#
_cell.length_a   1.000
_cell.length_b   1.000
_cell.length_c   1.000
_cell.angle_alpha   90.00
_cell.angle_beta   90.00
_cell.angle_gamma   90.00
#
_symmetry.space_group_name_H-M   'P 1'
#
loop_
_entity.id
_entity.type
_entity.pdbx_description
1 polymer ?
#
loop_
_entity_poly.entity_id
_entity_poly.type
_entity_poly.pdbx_seq_one_letter_code
_entity_poly.pdbx_strand_id
1 'polypeptide(L)'
;MADKNQTVQTTPTDNLLAPYVRVTEADRLPYTPRVRLCMAASPRLSTTLPYDIDFHLERDDDDPRPCMIIWSSGLDILIRSNLLLFRHVTGADGRPGLERVDVGPDPRVSLRTPDAEVEEELPKLVLPGGSRSGFVVETEAVPWPGREEHEARLGFTSANNAERVWRWGEAEKRRAPDPIKPSERVQGAPNLVITLDCPQALALHKSRPGSTTFEIGARVTYDAPASERPITFAHRSAREGYELYKHHDLDEGSDEQEWQTCEMDDDEEGYRIFDSDGPDIKVRVRDQSEFISLRPGESWTTTYQLQTTTYTILPKDVKAGDRFRYQFLGAANVDWWDWGHIEDEHAETVVSLPPWRGRVVEPKDNGGRPRLVVPGSDAVEFRVVG
;
A
#
# COMPACT_ATOMS: atom_id res chain seq x y z
N MET A 1 -25.38 16.83 33.83
CA MET A 1 -26.33 15.75 33.48
C MET A 1 -27.14 16.22 32.29
N ALA A 2 -26.74 15.78 31.09
CA ALA A 2 -27.50 15.96 29.87
C ALA A 2 -27.49 14.59 29.18
N ASP A 3 -28.64 13.94 29.15
CA ASP A 3 -28.88 12.70 28.43
C ASP A 3 -28.61 12.94 26.93
N LYS A 4 -27.51 12.39 26.42
CA LYS A 4 -27.34 12.15 24.99
C LYS A 4 -27.96 10.79 24.65
N ASN A 5 -29.28 10.70 24.76
CA ASN A 5 -30.03 9.67 24.06
C ASN A 5 -30.10 10.09 22.59
N GLN A 6 -29.03 9.80 21.83
CA GLN A 6 -29.11 9.83 20.37
C GLN A 6 -30.01 8.66 19.95
N THR A 7 -31.27 8.99 19.67
CA THR A 7 -32.19 8.09 18.98
C THR A 7 -31.59 7.83 17.59
N VAL A 8 -31.02 6.65 17.38
CA VAL A 8 -30.60 6.18 16.05
C VAL A 8 -31.85 6.21 15.18
N GLN A 9 -31.89 7.12 14.21
CA GLN A 9 -32.98 7.16 13.22
C GLN A 9 -32.89 5.88 12.40
N THR A 10 -33.80 4.93 12.64
CA THR A 10 -33.91 3.70 11.86
C THR A 10 -34.45 4.06 10.47
N THR A 11 -33.66 3.79 9.42
CA THR A 11 -34.15 3.94 8.05
C THR A 11 -35.23 2.88 7.77
N PRO A 12 -36.17 3.10 6.81
CA PRO A 12 -37.22 2.13 6.47
C PRO A 12 -36.67 0.72 6.14
N THR A 13 -35.47 0.66 5.57
CA THR A 13 -34.71 -0.57 5.27
C THR A 13 -34.27 -1.33 6.53
N ASP A 14 -34.08 -0.64 7.66
CA ASP A 14 -33.54 -1.22 8.91
C ASP A 14 -34.55 -2.13 9.57
N ASN A 15 -35.82 -1.76 9.47
CA ASN A 15 -36.93 -2.59 9.94
C ASN A 15 -37.07 -3.88 9.12
N LEU A 16 -36.67 -3.88 7.85
CA LEU A 16 -36.76 -5.07 6.99
C LEU A 16 -35.65 -6.08 7.28
N LEU A 17 -34.50 -5.63 7.80
CA LEU A 17 -33.35 -6.48 8.11
C LEU A 17 -33.32 -6.96 9.57
N ALA A 18 -34.02 -6.28 10.48
CA ALA A 18 -34.08 -6.63 11.90
C ALA A 18 -34.38 -8.12 12.19
N PRO A 19 -35.30 -8.82 11.47
CA PRO A 19 -35.56 -10.24 11.72
C PRO A 19 -34.39 -11.18 11.44
N TYR A 20 -33.37 -10.72 10.71
CA TYR A 20 -32.21 -11.51 10.32
C TYR A 20 -31.00 -11.30 11.25
N VAL A 21 -31.07 -10.34 12.17
CA VAL A 21 -30.03 -10.10 13.18
C VAL A 21 -30.21 -11.10 14.32
N ARG A 22 -29.24 -12.02 14.47
CA ARG A 22 -29.27 -13.07 15.50
C ARG A 22 -28.77 -12.62 16.87
N VAL A 23 -27.81 -11.69 16.86
CA VAL A 23 -27.09 -11.21 18.03
C VAL A 23 -27.14 -9.69 17.99
N THR A 24 -27.63 -9.10 19.07
CA THR A 24 -27.88 -7.68 19.22
C THR A 24 -27.01 -7.10 20.33
N GLU A 25 -27.08 -5.78 20.50
CA GLU A 25 -26.47 -5.07 21.63
C GLU A 25 -26.96 -5.60 22.99
N ALA A 26 -28.18 -6.13 23.07
CA ALA A 26 -28.75 -6.67 24.30
C ALA A 26 -28.12 -8.01 24.74
N ASP A 27 -27.47 -8.73 23.81
CA ASP A 27 -26.83 -10.01 24.07
C ASP A 27 -25.39 -9.85 24.63
N ARG A 28 -24.90 -8.61 24.74
CA ARG A 28 -23.56 -8.31 25.27
C ARG A 28 -23.45 -8.60 26.76
N LEU A 29 -22.31 -9.15 27.16
CA LEU A 29 -21.97 -9.35 28.56
C LEU A 29 -21.47 -8.03 29.18
N PRO A 30 -21.93 -7.62 30.38
CA PRO A 30 -21.57 -6.32 30.98
C PRO A 30 -20.07 -6.08 31.20
N TYR A 31 -19.26 -7.13 31.28
CA TYR A 31 -17.83 -7.07 31.60
C TYR A 31 -16.92 -7.43 30.41
N THR A 32 -17.49 -7.56 29.21
CA THR A 32 -16.70 -7.78 27.99
C THR A 32 -16.48 -6.47 27.25
N PRO A 33 -15.33 -6.30 26.55
CA PRO A 33 -15.12 -5.16 25.67
C PRO A 33 -16.26 -4.97 24.67
N ARG A 34 -16.62 -3.72 24.39
CA ARG A 34 -17.62 -3.36 23.39
C ARG A 34 -16.93 -3.23 22.05
N VAL A 35 -17.04 -4.29 21.26
CA VAL A 35 -16.48 -4.33 19.91
C VAL A 35 -17.60 -4.44 18.89
N ARG A 36 -17.50 -3.69 17.80
CA ARG A 36 -18.41 -3.73 16.65
C ARG A 36 -17.67 -4.19 15.41
N LEU A 37 -18.35 -4.99 14.60
CA LEU A 37 -17.90 -5.32 13.25
C LEU A 37 -18.48 -4.29 12.29
N CYS A 38 -17.60 -3.61 11.57
CA CYS A 38 -17.95 -2.64 10.56
C CYS A 38 -17.61 -3.20 9.19
N MET A 39 -18.56 -3.06 8.26
CA MET A 39 -18.44 -3.51 6.88
C MET A 39 -18.45 -2.29 5.96
N ALA A 40 -17.43 -2.18 5.13
CA ALA A 40 -17.33 -1.17 4.08
C ALA A 40 -17.15 -1.87 2.74
N ALA A 41 -17.82 -1.37 1.71
CA ALA A 41 -17.61 -1.84 0.34
C ALA A 41 -17.96 -0.72 -0.64
N SER A 42 -17.46 -0.82 -1.87
CA SER A 42 -17.84 0.11 -2.92
C SER A 42 -19.35 0.12 -3.13
N PRO A 43 -20.01 1.28 -3.28
CA PRO A 43 -21.44 1.33 -3.61
C PRO A 43 -21.73 0.88 -5.06
N ARG A 44 -20.70 0.54 -5.83
CA ARG A 44 -20.79 0.05 -7.21
C ARG A 44 -20.17 -1.34 -7.29
N LEU A 45 -20.99 -2.31 -7.66
CA LEU A 45 -20.58 -3.67 -7.98
C LEU A 45 -20.39 -3.77 -9.49
N SER A 46 -19.16 -3.98 -9.93
CA SER A 46 -18.86 -4.23 -11.34
C SER A 46 -19.26 -5.66 -11.75
N THR A 47 -19.83 -5.83 -12.94
CA THR A 47 -20.12 -7.15 -13.49
C THR A 47 -18.87 -7.88 -13.99
N THR A 48 -17.75 -7.17 -14.18
CA THR A 48 -16.52 -7.72 -14.78
C THR A 48 -15.30 -7.66 -13.86
N LEU A 49 -15.41 -7.00 -12.69
CA LEU A 49 -14.33 -6.93 -11.70
C LEU A 49 -14.65 -7.75 -10.45
N PRO A 50 -13.63 -8.13 -9.66
CA PRO A 50 -13.83 -8.61 -8.30
C PRO A 50 -14.49 -7.52 -7.45
N TYR A 51 -15.22 -7.93 -6.42
CA TYR A 51 -15.86 -7.02 -5.48
C TYR A 51 -15.38 -7.35 -4.08
N ASP A 52 -14.63 -6.40 -3.53
CA ASP A 52 -14.01 -6.54 -2.23
C ASP A 52 -14.89 -5.88 -1.15
N ILE A 53 -15.02 -6.57 -0.02
CA ILE A 53 -15.75 -6.11 1.15
C ILE A 53 -14.75 -6.08 2.30
N ASP A 54 -14.55 -4.88 2.83
CA ASP A 54 -13.65 -4.62 3.94
C ASP A 54 -14.39 -4.81 5.26
N PHE A 55 -13.80 -5.61 6.13
CA PHE A 55 -14.26 -5.83 7.49
C PHE A 55 -13.24 -5.26 8.46
N HIS A 56 -13.68 -4.39 9.36
CA HIS A 56 -12.85 -3.88 10.46
C HIS A 56 -13.59 -3.98 11.79
N LEU A 57 -12.84 -4.13 12.88
CA LEU A 57 -13.39 -4.05 14.23
C LEU A 57 -13.15 -2.66 14.79
N GLU A 58 -14.18 -2.11 15.41
CA GLU A 58 -14.12 -0.86 16.15
C GLU A 58 -14.44 -1.14 17.62
N ARG A 59 -13.66 -0.56 18.53
CA ARG A 59 -13.92 -0.62 19.96
C ARG A 59 -14.66 0.65 20.40
N ASP A 60 -15.81 0.47 21.02
CA ASP A 60 -16.76 1.52 21.44
C ASP A 60 -17.02 1.45 22.96
N ASP A 61 -15.95 1.29 23.74
CA ASP A 61 -15.98 1.45 25.20
C ASP A 61 -14.85 2.37 25.68
N ASP A 62 -15.05 2.94 26.87
CA ASP A 62 -14.09 3.82 27.55
C ASP A 62 -13.11 3.03 28.46
N ASP A 63 -13.01 1.70 28.34
CA ASP A 63 -12.15 0.90 29.20
C ASP A 63 -10.68 1.03 28.75
N PRO A 64 -9.77 1.55 29.60
CA PRO A 64 -8.41 1.85 29.19
C PRO A 64 -7.52 0.60 29.02
N ARG A 65 -7.99 -0.59 29.41
CA ARG A 65 -7.21 -1.83 29.30
C ARG A 65 -7.08 -2.24 27.83
N PRO A 66 -5.91 -2.72 27.36
CA PRO A 66 -5.76 -3.21 25.99
C PRO A 66 -6.66 -4.43 25.76
N CYS A 67 -7.29 -4.50 24.58
CA CYS A 67 -8.10 -5.63 24.14
C CYS A 67 -7.34 -6.38 23.05
N MET A 68 -7.07 -7.66 23.29
CA MET A 68 -6.46 -8.55 22.29
C MET A 68 -7.55 -9.44 21.71
N ILE A 69 -7.70 -9.40 20.39
CA ILE A 69 -8.71 -10.16 19.66
C ILE A 69 -7.97 -11.03 18.64
N ILE A 70 -8.25 -12.33 18.67
CA ILE A 70 -7.87 -13.24 17.59
C ILE A 70 -9.09 -13.37 16.69
N TRP A 71 -8.96 -12.98 15.43
CA TRP A 71 -10.05 -13.00 14.47
C TRP A 71 -9.51 -13.32 13.07
N SER A 72 -10.26 -14.13 12.33
CA SER A 72 -10.13 -14.35 10.90
C SER A 72 -11.49 -14.11 10.22
N SER A 73 -11.54 -13.22 9.23
CA SER A 73 -12.75 -13.03 8.40
C SER A 73 -13.19 -14.35 7.74
N GLY A 74 -12.22 -15.15 7.29
CA GLY A 74 -12.42 -16.47 6.74
C GLY A 74 -13.06 -17.44 7.73
N LEU A 75 -12.58 -17.50 8.98
CA LEU A 75 -13.03 -18.49 9.96
C LEU A 75 -14.27 -18.05 10.77
N ASP A 76 -14.34 -16.78 11.16
CA ASP A 76 -15.33 -16.29 12.14
C ASP A 76 -16.54 -15.63 11.48
N ILE A 77 -16.40 -15.12 10.24
CA ILE A 77 -17.50 -14.49 9.49
C ILE A 77 -18.01 -15.42 8.40
N LEU A 78 -17.12 -15.97 7.56
CA LEU A 78 -17.50 -16.67 6.34
C LEU A 78 -17.88 -18.16 6.54
N ILE A 79 -17.44 -18.81 7.63
CA ILE A 79 -17.73 -20.25 7.88
C ILE A 79 -19.20 -20.55 8.15
N ARG A 80 -19.97 -19.60 8.70
CA ARG A 80 -21.31 -19.89 9.24
C ARG A 80 -22.41 -18.94 8.79
N SER A 81 -22.61 -18.72 7.50
CA SER A 81 -23.81 -18.00 6.99
C SER A 81 -24.14 -16.69 7.74
N ASN A 82 -23.12 -16.01 8.27
CA ASN A 82 -23.29 -14.81 9.12
C ASN A 82 -23.40 -13.55 8.25
N LEU A 83 -23.05 -13.65 6.97
CA LEU A 83 -23.36 -12.67 5.94
C LEU A 83 -24.56 -13.13 5.12
N LEU A 84 -25.45 -12.19 4.86
CA LEU A 84 -26.65 -12.39 4.07
C LEU A 84 -26.68 -11.36 2.95
N LEU A 85 -26.88 -11.84 1.72
CA LEU A 85 -27.10 -10.98 0.57
C LEU A 85 -28.61 -10.78 0.38
N PHE A 86 -29.02 -9.53 0.16
CA PHE A 86 -30.40 -9.18 -0.14
C PHE A 86 -30.46 -8.38 -1.43
N ARG A 87 -31.49 -8.65 -2.23
CA ARG A 87 -31.84 -7.88 -3.42
C ARG A 87 -33.02 -6.98 -3.09
N HIS A 88 -32.91 -5.70 -3.45
CA HIS A 88 -34.06 -4.80 -3.43
C HIS A 88 -35.08 -5.22 -4.49
N VAL A 89 -36.33 -5.41 -4.05
CA VAL A 89 -37.46 -5.74 -4.92
C VAL A 89 -38.60 -4.77 -4.67
N THR A 90 -39.47 -4.59 -5.67
CA THR A 90 -40.70 -3.81 -5.51
C THR A 90 -41.87 -4.79 -5.46
N GLY A 91 -42.62 -4.78 -4.34
CA GLY A 91 -43.79 -5.63 -4.16
C GLY A 91 -44.93 -5.28 -5.13
N ALA A 92 -45.89 -6.19 -5.28
CA ALA A 92 -47.08 -5.98 -6.11
C ALA A 92 -47.95 -4.78 -5.64
N ASP A 93 -47.78 -4.37 -4.39
CA ASP A 93 -48.41 -3.20 -3.76
C ASP A 93 -47.57 -1.91 -3.92
N GLY A 94 -46.48 -1.95 -4.69
CA GLY A 94 -45.57 -0.84 -4.93
C GLY A 94 -44.63 -0.52 -3.77
N ARG A 95 -44.61 -1.33 -2.71
CA ARG A 95 -43.74 -1.09 -1.54
C ARG A 95 -42.35 -1.69 -1.75
N PRO A 96 -41.28 -1.04 -1.26
CA PRO A 96 -39.94 -1.62 -1.30
C PRO A 96 -39.87 -2.83 -0.37
N GLY A 97 -39.33 -3.93 -0.90
CA GLY A 97 -39.07 -5.17 -0.18
C GLY A 97 -37.62 -5.62 -0.35
N LEU A 98 -37.24 -6.62 0.44
CA LEU A 98 -35.96 -7.30 0.33
C LEU A 98 -36.19 -8.78 0.08
N GLU A 99 -35.54 -9.30 -0.94
CA GLU A 99 -35.48 -10.73 -1.24
C GLU A 99 -34.10 -11.26 -0.84
N ARG A 100 -34.04 -12.29 0.00
CA ARG A 100 -32.78 -12.93 0.37
C ARG A 100 -32.24 -13.69 -0.84
N VAL A 101 -30.98 -13.46 -1.17
CA VAL A 101 -30.24 -14.17 -2.22
C VAL A 101 -29.37 -15.24 -1.58
N ASP A 102 -29.54 -16.48 -2.02
CA ASP A 102 -28.69 -17.57 -1.59
C ASP A 102 -27.33 -17.47 -2.27
N VAL A 103 -26.29 -17.29 -1.45
CA VAL A 103 -24.89 -17.30 -1.88
C VAL A 103 -24.32 -18.66 -1.50
N GLY A 104 -23.85 -19.41 -2.50
CA GLY A 104 -23.19 -20.70 -2.25
C GLY A 104 -21.93 -20.54 -1.40
N PRO A 105 -21.51 -21.57 -0.65
CA PRO A 105 -20.25 -21.53 0.08
C PRO A 105 -19.08 -21.35 -0.89
N ASP A 106 -18.06 -20.58 -0.48
CA ASP A 106 -16.84 -20.44 -1.28
C ASP A 106 -16.11 -21.80 -1.37
N PRO A 107 -15.94 -22.37 -2.58
CA PRO A 107 -15.26 -23.66 -2.75
C PRO A 107 -13.76 -23.62 -2.40
N ARG A 108 -13.14 -22.43 -2.29
CA ARG A 108 -11.73 -22.26 -1.91
C ARG A 108 -11.50 -22.38 -0.41
N VAL A 109 -12.56 -22.26 0.39
CA VAL A 109 -12.49 -22.40 1.84
C VAL A 109 -12.52 -23.90 2.17
N SER A 110 -11.40 -24.58 1.94
CA SER A 110 -11.16 -25.94 2.45
C SER A 110 -10.91 -25.86 3.95
N LEU A 111 -11.94 -26.10 4.75
CA LEU A 111 -11.83 -26.01 6.19
C LEU A 111 -11.07 -27.20 6.77
N ARG A 112 -9.86 -26.93 7.26
CA ARG A 112 -9.39 -27.61 8.47
C ARG A 112 -10.19 -27.00 9.62
N THR A 113 -11.25 -27.68 10.05
CA THR A 113 -11.71 -27.51 11.43
C THR A 113 -10.54 -27.84 12.35
N PRO A 114 -10.09 -26.93 13.23
CA PRO A 114 -9.33 -27.38 14.38
C PRO A 114 -10.28 -28.29 15.16
N ASP A 115 -9.97 -29.59 15.22
CA ASP A 115 -10.57 -30.56 16.15
C ASP A 115 -10.12 -30.22 17.58
N ALA A 116 -10.41 -29.00 18.02
CA ALA A 116 -10.23 -28.58 19.38
C ALA A 116 -11.63 -28.34 19.95
N GLU A 117 -12.20 -29.40 20.52
CA GLU A 117 -13.13 -29.25 21.63
C GLU A 117 -12.38 -28.50 22.74
N VAL A 118 -12.32 -27.17 22.64
CA VAL A 118 -11.96 -26.33 23.76
C VAL A 118 -13.20 -26.24 24.62
N GLU A 119 -13.33 -27.18 25.55
CA GLU A 119 -14.12 -26.98 26.76
C GLU A 119 -13.49 -25.81 27.54
N GLU A 120 -13.86 -24.56 27.23
CA GLU A 120 -13.55 -23.45 28.13
C GLU A 120 -14.76 -22.54 28.34
N GLU A 121 -15.11 -22.41 29.62
CA GLU A 121 -16.12 -21.54 30.23
C GLU A 121 -15.73 -20.04 30.21
N LEU A 122 -14.93 -19.60 29.21
CA LEU A 122 -14.59 -18.19 29.08
C LEU A 122 -15.79 -17.39 28.53
N PRO A 123 -16.04 -16.17 29.03
CA PRO A 123 -17.10 -15.31 28.50
C PRO A 123 -16.81 -14.99 27.03
N LYS A 124 -17.69 -15.47 26.15
CA LYS A 124 -17.56 -15.25 24.71
C LYS A 124 -17.78 -13.78 24.38
N LEU A 125 -16.84 -13.19 23.63
CA LEU A 125 -17.02 -11.84 23.09
C LEU A 125 -18.20 -11.85 22.11
N VAL A 126 -19.12 -10.92 22.29
CA VAL A 126 -20.33 -10.80 21.47
C VAL A 126 -20.15 -9.65 20.49
N LEU A 127 -20.20 -9.96 19.20
CA LEU A 127 -20.22 -8.96 18.12
C LEU A 127 -21.67 -8.80 17.63
N PRO A 128 -22.36 -7.69 17.96
CA PRO A 128 -23.69 -7.43 17.44
C PRO A 128 -23.68 -7.38 15.91
N GLY A 129 -24.69 -7.99 15.29
CA GLY A 129 -24.94 -7.85 13.87
C GLY A 129 -25.58 -6.50 13.53
N GLY A 130 -25.65 -6.18 12.24
CA GLY A 130 -26.38 -5.02 11.74
C GLY A 130 -25.58 -4.07 10.86
N SER A 131 -24.26 -4.23 10.77
CA SER A 131 -23.47 -3.55 9.75
C SER A 131 -23.87 -4.02 8.36
N ARG A 132 -24.01 -3.08 7.42
CA ARG A 132 -24.55 -3.30 6.08
C ARG A 132 -23.88 -2.38 5.07
N SER A 133 -23.76 -2.86 3.84
CA SER A 133 -23.31 -2.08 2.69
C SER A 133 -24.24 -2.39 1.53
N GLY A 134 -24.68 -1.34 0.84
CA GLY A 134 -25.54 -1.45 -0.33
C GLY A 134 -24.75 -1.08 -1.58
N PHE A 135 -25.03 -1.75 -2.68
CA PHE A 135 -24.40 -1.48 -3.96
C PHE A 135 -25.37 -1.57 -5.13
N VAL A 136 -25.02 -0.92 -6.23
CA VAL A 136 -25.70 -1.02 -7.52
C VAL A 136 -24.81 -1.78 -8.49
N VAL A 137 -25.41 -2.64 -9.29
CA VAL A 137 -24.69 -3.42 -10.31
C VAL A 137 -24.49 -2.56 -11.55
N GLU A 138 -23.25 -2.48 -12.03
CA GLU A 138 -22.87 -1.74 -13.22
C GLU A 138 -21.88 -2.54 -14.06
N THR A 139 -21.85 -2.27 -15.36
CA THR A 139 -20.87 -2.84 -16.28
C THR A 139 -19.85 -1.79 -16.66
N GLU A 140 -18.57 -2.15 -16.66
CA GLU A 140 -17.50 -1.24 -17.06
C GLU A 140 -17.68 -0.83 -18.53
N ALA A 141 -17.52 0.48 -18.80
CA ALA A 141 -17.77 1.02 -20.13
C ALA A 141 -16.82 0.49 -21.22
N VAL A 142 -15.60 0.12 -20.82
CA VAL A 142 -14.56 -0.42 -21.72
C VAL A 142 -14.11 -1.76 -21.17
N PRO A 143 -14.54 -2.91 -21.72
CA PRO A 143 -14.09 -4.22 -21.26
C PRO A 143 -12.61 -4.43 -21.58
N TRP A 144 -11.91 -5.24 -20.77
CA TRP A 144 -10.54 -5.66 -21.10
C TRP A 144 -10.53 -6.44 -22.44
N PRO A 145 -9.69 -6.09 -23.43
CA PRO A 145 -9.72 -6.73 -24.75
C PRO A 145 -9.59 -8.25 -24.74
N GLY A 146 -8.82 -8.83 -23.80
CA GLY A 146 -8.63 -10.28 -23.67
C GLY A 146 -9.72 -11.01 -22.89
N ARG A 147 -10.79 -10.31 -22.48
CA ARG A 147 -11.78 -10.84 -21.52
C ARG A 147 -12.46 -12.12 -21.99
N GLU A 148 -13.03 -12.10 -23.20
CA GLU A 148 -13.86 -13.19 -23.72
C GLU A 148 -13.05 -14.49 -23.85
N GLU A 149 -11.86 -14.43 -24.44
CA GLU A 149 -10.96 -15.56 -24.60
C GLU A 149 -10.51 -16.13 -23.24
N HIS A 150 -10.11 -15.25 -22.32
CA HIS A 150 -9.60 -15.68 -21.01
C HIS A 150 -10.71 -16.29 -20.15
N GLU A 151 -11.92 -15.75 -20.20
CA GLU A 151 -13.08 -16.31 -19.51
C GLU A 151 -13.46 -17.68 -20.08
N ALA A 152 -13.49 -17.84 -21.40
CA ALA A 152 -13.76 -19.14 -22.03
C ALA A 152 -12.73 -20.22 -21.62
N ARG A 153 -11.47 -19.82 -21.41
CA ARG A 153 -10.36 -20.73 -21.08
C ARG A 153 -10.23 -21.05 -19.59
N LEU A 154 -10.40 -20.05 -18.73
CA LEU A 154 -10.05 -20.11 -17.29
C LEU A 154 -11.22 -19.77 -16.35
N GLY A 155 -12.37 -19.40 -16.90
CA GLY A 155 -13.60 -19.14 -16.17
C GLY A 155 -13.72 -17.71 -15.63
N PHE A 156 -14.95 -17.38 -15.23
CA PHE A 156 -15.39 -16.04 -14.83
C PHE A 156 -14.50 -15.39 -13.75
N THR A 157 -14.18 -16.10 -12.66
CA THR A 157 -13.39 -15.52 -11.58
C THR A 157 -11.95 -15.20 -12.00
N SER A 158 -11.33 -16.06 -12.82
CA SER A 158 -9.97 -15.80 -13.31
C SER A 158 -9.95 -14.58 -14.24
N ALA A 159 -10.97 -14.45 -15.08
CA ALA A 159 -11.12 -13.30 -15.96
C ALA A 159 -11.35 -11.99 -15.20
N ASN A 160 -12.12 -12.00 -14.10
CA ASN A 160 -12.32 -10.80 -13.26
C ASN A 160 -10.99 -10.32 -12.66
N ASN A 161 -10.18 -11.26 -12.13
CA ASN A 161 -8.86 -10.92 -11.59
C ASN A 161 -7.93 -10.35 -12.66
N ALA A 162 -7.89 -10.94 -13.85
CA ALA A 162 -7.05 -10.47 -14.94
C ALA A 162 -7.46 -9.06 -15.44
N GLU A 163 -8.77 -8.79 -15.52
CA GLU A 163 -9.27 -7.46 -15.87
C GLU A 163 -8.94 -6.41 -14.78
N ARG A 164 -8.99 -6.77 -13.49
CA ARG A 164 -8.56 -5.89 -12.40
C ARG A 164 -7.09 -5.49 -12.55
N VAL A 165 -6.22 -6.46 -12.82
CA VAL A 165 -4.78 -6.22 -13.07
C VAL A 165 -4.59 -5.33 -14.29
N TRP A 166 -5.27 -5.62 -15.41
CA TRP A 166 -5.16 -4.78 -16.61
C TRP A 166 -5.60 -3.33 -16.35
N ARG A 167 -6.72 -3.11 -15.65
CA ARG A 167 -7.19 -1.76 -15.31
C ARG A 167 -6.23 -1.03 -14.37
N TRP A 168 -5.61 -1.74 -13.44
CA TRP A 168 -4.57 -1.18 -12.59
C TRP A 168 -3.40 -0.70 -13.43
N GLY A 169 -2.86 -1.58 -14.30
CA GLY A 169 -1.79 -1.22 -15.24
C GLY A 169 -2.16 -0.06 -16.16
N GLU A 170 -3.40 0.04 -16.65
CA GLU A 170 -3.86 1.19 -17.43
C GLU A 170 -3.95 2.48 -16.62
N ALA A 171 -4.38 2.40 -15.36
CA ALA A 171 -4.40 3.55 -14.45
C ALA A 171 -2.98 4.01 -14.08
N GLU A 172 -2.06 3.07 -13.93
CA GLU A 172 -0.65 3.30 -13.61
C GLU A 172 0.12 3.86 -14.81
N LYS A 173 -0.08 3.32 -16.02
CA LYS A 173 0.41 3.91 -17.28
C LYS A 173 -0.07 5.35 -17.47
N ARG A 174 -1.31 5.66 -17.07
CA ARG A 174 -1.85 7.03 -17.08
C ARG A 174 -1.30 7.92 -15.97
N ARG A 175 -0.66 7.34 -14.94
CA ARG A 175 -0.16 8.02 -13.75
C ARG A 175 1.36 8.04 -13.62
N ALA A 176 2.09 7.33 -14.49
CA ALA A 176 3.56 7.34 -14.49
C ALA A 176 4.03 8.81 -14.43
N PRO A 177 4.63 9.23 -13.31
CA PRO A 177 4.96 10.62 -13.13
C PRO A 177 6.07 11.01 -14.10
N ASP A 178 5.91 12.12 -14.79
CA ASP A 178 7.02 12.73 -15.51
C ASP A 178 8.18 12.97 -14.53
N PRO A 179 9.43 12.67 -14.90
CA PRO A 179 10.56 13.01 -14.07
C PRO A 179 10.57 14.50 -13.71
N ILE A 180 10.79 14.80 -12.43
CA ILE A 180 10.89 16.16 -11.91
C ILE A 180 12.04 16.87 -12.60
N LYS A 181 11.76 18.05 -13.14
CA LYS A 181 12.72 18.81 -13.95
C LYS A 181 13.59 19.71 -13.08
N PRO A 182 14.84 20.01 -13.48
CA PRO A 182 15.67 20.99 -12.78
C PRO A 182 15.03 22.37 -12.60
N SER A 183 14.11 22.76 -13.48
CA SER A 183 13.33 24.00 -13.38
C SER A 183 12.35 24.05 -12.21
N GLU A 184 12.03 22.92 -11.59
CA GLU A 184 11.13 22.83 -10.43
C GLU A 184 11.85 23.07 -9.09
N ARG A 185 13.17 23.28 -9.13
CA ARG A 185 13.96 23.64 -7.95
C ARG A 185 13.46 24.95 -7.33
N VAL A 186 13.41 24.97 -6.01
CA VAL A 186 12.96 26.13 -5.22
C VAL A 186 14.15 27.02 -4.90
N GLN A 187 14.04 28.32 -5.18
CA GLN A 187 15.07 29.28 -4.83
C GLN A 187 15.35 29.27 -3.32
N GLY A 188 16.63 29.19 -2.95
CA GLY A 188 17.08 29.17 -1.55
C GLY A 188 17.14 27.77 -0.92
N ALA A 189 16.71 26.72 -1.62
CA ALA A 189 17.01 25.34 -1.26
C ALA A 189 18.33 24.89 -1.92
N PRO A 190 19.07 23.93 -1.34
CA PRO A 190 20.28 23.40 -1.94
C PRO A 190 19.97 22.59 -3.19
N ASN A 191 20.93 22.56 -4.12
CA ASN A 191 20.79 21.82 -5.37
C ASN A 191 21.49 20.47 -5.25
N LEU A 192 20.69 19.39 -5.21
CA LEU A 192 21.23 18.03 -5.31
C LEU A 192 21.05 17.50 -6.74
N VAL A 193 22.01 16.70 -7.17
CA VAL A 193 21.99 15.95 -8.44
C VAL A 193 22.23 14.49 -8.13
N ILE A 194 21.40 13.61 -8.69
CA ILE A 194 21.58 12.16 -8.58
C ILE A 194 22.04 11.60 -9.92
N THR A 195 23.09 10.78 -9.87
CA THR A 195 23.53 9.96 -11.01
C THR A 195 23.47 8.49 -10.61
N LEU A 196 23.01 7.65 -11.52
CA LEU A 196 22.91 6.21 -11.30
C LEU A 196 24.02 5.47 -12.05
N ASP A 197 24.46 4.36 -11.48
CA ASP A 197 25.32 3.38 -12.12
C ASP A 197 24.78 1.98 -11.87
N CYS A 198 24.85 1.11 -12.89
CA CYS A 198 24.46 -0.28 -12.73
C CYS A 198 25.37 -1.20 -13.53
N PRO A 199 25.50 -2.48 -13.11
CA PRO A 199 26.06 -3.51 -13.97
C PRO A 199 25.21 -3.65 -15.24
N GLN A 200 25.85 -3.83 -16.39
CA GLN A 200 25.13 -3.95 -17.67
C GLN A 200 24.44 -5.32 -17.85
N ALA A 201 24.80 -6.32 -17.04
CA ALA A 201 24.29 -7.68 -17.18
C ALA A 201 23.91 -8.28 -15.83
N LEU A 202 22.71 -8.84 -15.76
CA LEU A 202 22.22 -9.67 -14.66
C LEU A 202 22.27 -11.14 -15.07
N ALA A 203 23.07 -11.95 -14.38
CA ALA A 203 23.14 -13.39 -14.63
C ALA A 203 22.04 -14.16 -13.87
N LEU A 204 21.19 -14.87 -14.61
CA LEU A 204 20.22 -15.81 -14.05
C LEU A 204 20.90 -17.12 -13.68
N HIS A 205 20.82 -17.48 -12.40
CA HIS A 205 21.36 -18.76 -11.94
C HIS A 205 20.34 -19.89 -12.09
N LYS A 206 20.60 -20.83 -13.01
CA LYS A 206 19.66 -21.92 -13.40
C LYS A 206 19.24 -22.86 -12.27
N SER A 207 20.02 -22.97 -11.20
CA SER A 207 19.78 -23.93 -10.12
C SER A 207 19.24 -23.31 -8.83
N ARG A 208 19.20 -21.96 -8.72
CA ARG A 208 18.59 -21.23 -7.60
C ARG A 208 18.21 -19.80 -8.04
N PRO A 209 16.93 -19.50 -8.30
CA PRO A 209 16.45 -18.12 -8.36
C PRO A 209 16.91 -17.38 -7.09
N GLY A 210 17.63 -16.27 -7.24
CA GLY A 210 18.16 -15.47 -6.13
C GLY A 210 19.66 -15.60 -5.83
N SER A 211 20.43 -16.57 -6.35
CA SER A 211 21.83 -16.74 -5.87
C SER A 211 22.81 -15.59 -6.24
N THR A 212 22.38 -14.62 -7.04
CA THR A 212 23.16 -13.46 -7.47
C THR A 212 22.51 -12.19 -6.93
N THR A 213 23.31 -11.36 -6.25
CA THR A 213 22.90 -10.00 -5.88
C THR A 213 23.02 -9.09 -7.10
N PHE A 214 22.07 -8.16 -7.26
CA PHE A 214 22.12 -7.13 -8.29
C PHE A 214 21.80 -5.79 -7.66
N GLU A 215 22.75 -4.88 -7.76
CA GLU A 215 22.70 -3.59 -7.08
C GLU A 215 22.86 -2.46 -8.09
N ILE A 216 22.12 -1.38 -7.86
CA ILE A 216 22.26 -0.12 -8.57
C ILE A 216 22.90 0.89 -7.63
N GLY A 217 24.03 1.44 -8.04
CA GLY A 217 24.68 2.55 -7.35
C GLY A 217 23.94 3.85 -7.63
N ALA A 218 23.73 4.64 -6.58
CA ALA A 218 23.26 6.01 -6.69
C ALA A 218 24.28 6.93 -6.03
N ARG A 219 24.67 7.97 -6.77
CA ARG A 219 25.57 9.02 -6.28
C ARG A 219 24.80 10.34 -6.22
N VAL A 220 24.71 10.90 -5.03
CA VAL A 220 24.11 12.20 -4.77
C VAL A 220 25.22 13.22 -4.62
N THR A 221 25.22 14.24 -5.48
CA THR A 221 26.21 15.33 -5.47
C THR A 221 25.56 16.63 -5.07
N TYR A 222 26.21 17.39 -4.20
CA TYR A 222 25.79 18.74 -3.88
C TYR A 222 26.34 19.73 -4.93
N ASP A 223 25.48 20.12 -5.87
CA ASP A 223 25.78 20.98 -7.01
C ASP A 223 25.71 22.46 -6.61
N ALA A 224 26.77 22.93 -5.95
CA ALA A 224 26.92 24.31 -5.54
C ALA A 224 28.35 24.83 -5.73
N PRO A 225 28.54 26.15 -5.89
CA PRO A 225 29.87 26.75 -5.91
C PRO A 225 30.64 26.46 -4.62
N ALA A 226 31.97 26.33 -4.70
CA ALA A 226 32.84 26.06 -3.56
C ALA A 226 32.76 27.08 -2.40
N SER A 227 32.18 28.26 -2.65
CA SER A 227 31.97 29.31 -1.65
C SER A 227 30.68 29.17 -0.84
N GLU A 228 29.81 28.23 -1.21
CA GLU A 228 28.54 28.01 -0.55
C GLU A 228 28.70 27.24 0.78
N ARG A 229 27.68 27.30 1.63
CA ARG A 229 27.69 26.57 2.90
C ARG A 229 27.50 25.05 2.67
N PRO A 230 28.07 24.19 3.53
CA PRO A 230 27.71 22.78 3.58
C PRO A 230 26.23 22.58 3.88
N ILE A 231 25.71 21.40 3.56
CA ILE A 231 24.34 21.00 3.83
C ILE A 231 24.33 19.73 4.66
N THR A 232 23.28 19.55 5.46
CA THR A 232 22.93 18.27 6.08
C THR A 232 21.48 17.96 5.76
N PHE A 233 21.19 16.75 5.28
CA PHE A 233 19.84 16.36 4.88
C PHE A 233 19.54 14.93 5.31
N ALA A 234 18.26 14.64 5.51
CA ALA A 234 17.78 13.30 5.77
C ALA A 234 17.72 12.53 4.44
N HIS A 235 18.56 11.52 4.29
CA HIS A 235 18.39 10.48 3.29
C HIS A 235 17.59 9.33 3.91
N ARG A 236 16.37 9.14 3.43
CA ARG A 236 15.59 7.95 3.73
C ARG A 236 15.75 6.94 2.60
N SER A 237 16.06 5.71 2.98
CA SER A 237 16.26 4.54 2.12
C SER A 237 14.98 4.03 1.44
N ALA A 238 13.88 4.78 1.50
CA ALA A 238 12.66 4.40 0.81
C ALA A 238 12.88 4.61 -0.69
N ARG A 239 12.37 3.68 -1.50
CA ARG A 239 12.41 3.68 -2.98
C ARG A 239 11.66 4.87 -3.61
N GLU A 240 11.37 5.91 -2.83
CA GLU A 240 10.63 7.08 -3.26
C GLU A 240 11.36 7.74 -4.45
N GLY A 241 10.64 7.86 -5.55
CA GLY A 241 11.15 8.46 -6.77
C GLY A 241 12.00 7.54 -7.63
N TYR A 242 12.06 6.23 -7.38
CA TYR A 242 12.73 5.27 -8.27
C TYR A 242 11.73 4.39 -9.01
N GLU A 243 12.01 4.10 -10.28
CA GLU A 243 11.13 3.34 -11.14
C GLU A 243 11.91 2.31 -11.98
N LEU A 244 11.34 1.11 -12.11
CA LEU A 244 11.86 0.03 -12.94
C LEU A 244 10.94 -0.18 -14.14
N TYR A 245 11.51 -0.31 -15.33
CA TYR A 245 10.80 -0.57 -16.56
C TYR A 245 11.33 -1.83 -17.24
N LYS A 246 10.44 -2.62 -17.85
CA LYS A 246 10.76 -3.74 -18.74
C LYS A 246 10.56 -3.30 -20.19
N HIS A 247 11.51 -3.68 -21.06
CA HIS A 247 11.40 -3.48 -22.49
C HIS A 247 10.47 -4.51 -23.12
N HIS A 248 9.63 -4.08 -24.05
CA HIS A 248 8.77 -4.94 -24.85
C HIS A 248 9.03 -4.67 -26.34
N ASP A 249 9.25 -5.75 -27.10
CA ASP A 249 9.27 -5.69 -28.56
C ASP A 249 7.85 -5.40 -29.06
N LEU A 250 7.67 -4.23 -29.68
CA LEU A 250 6.40 -3.81 -30.23
C LEU A 250 6.21 -4.36 -31.65
N ASP A 251 5.02 -4.90 -31.92
CA ASP A 251 4.60 -5.19 -33.29
C ASP A 251 4.40 -3.89 -34.09
N GLU A 252 4.66 -3.92 -35.40
CA GLU A 252 4.42 -2.77 -36.28
C GLU A 252 2.95 -2.33 -36.20
N GLY A 253 2.71 -1.10 -35.72
CA GLY A 253 1.38 -0.53 -35.56
C GLY A 253 0.78 -0.67 -34.15
N SER A 254 1.54 -1.14 -33.16
CA SER A 254 1.13 -1.14 -31.75
C SER A 254 1.11 0.28 -31.17
N ASP A 255 0.05 0.60 -30.41
CA ASP A 255 -0.05 1.81 -29.59
C ASP A 255 0.61 1.62 -28.21
N GLU A 256 1.19 0.45 -27.92
CA GLU A 256 1.87 0.18 -26.65
C GLU A 256 3.21 0.92 -26.56
N GLN A 257 3.59 1.28 -25.33
CA GLN A 257 4.89 1.87 -25.06
C GLN A 257 5.97 0.79 -25.02
N GLU A 258 7.12 1.09 -25.63
CA GLU A 258 8.30 0.21 -25.69
C GLU A 258 8.85 -0.14 -24.30
N TRP A 259 8.63 0.76 -23.32
CA TRP A 259 9.03 0.57 -21.93
C TRP A 259 7.78 0.59 -21.05
N GLN A 260 7.56 -0.50 -20.33
CA GLN A 260 6.44 -0.62 -19.39
C GLN A 260 6.97 -0.67 -17.96
N THR A 261 6.35 0.10 -17.07
CA THR A 261 6.65 0.08 -15.65
C THR A 261 6.43 -1.32 -15.09
N CYS A 262 7.40 -1.82 -14.31
CA CYS A 262 7.26 -3.06 -13.57
C CYS A 262 6.44 -2.80 -12.31
N GLU A 263 5.39 -3.59 -12.07
CA GLU A 263 4.75 -3.64 -10.76
C GLU A 263 5.82 -4.03 -9.73
N MET A 264 6.17 -3.11 -8.84
CA MET A 264 6.97 -3.44 -7.67
C MET A 264 6.01 -4.04 -6.65
N ASP A 265 6.08 -5.37 -6.47
CA ASP A 265 5.38 -6.09 -5.39
C ASP A 265 5.91 -5.53 -4.05
N ASP A 266 5.32 -4.46 -3.54
CA ASP A 266 5.55 -3.93 -2.18
C ASP A 266 5.09 -4.96 -1.11
N ASP A 267 4.37 -6.00 -1.53
CA ASP A 267 3.83 -7.07 -0.70
C ASP A 267 4.89 -8.03 -0.11
N GLU A 268 6.14 -8.02 -0.61
CA GLU A 268 7.22 -8.88 -0.11
C GLU A 268 8.13 -8.21 0.95
N GLU A 269 7.98 -6.90 1.21
CA GLU A 269 8.56 -6.29 2.41
C GLU A 269 7.73 -6.74 3.62
N GLY A 270 8.17 -7.80 4.30
CA GLY A 270 7.49 -8.33 5.47
C GLY A 270 7.05 -7.22 6.43
N TYR A 271 5.77 -7.26 6.81
CA TYR A 271 5.15 -6.29 7.72
C TYR A 271 5.99 -6.14 8.99
N ARG A 272 6.61 -4.98 9.16
CA ARG A 272 7.20 -4.61 10.45
C ARG A 272 6.05 -4.16 11.35
N ILE A 273 5.83 -4.88 12.44
CA ILE A 273 4.89 -4.47 13.48
C ILE A 273 5.55 -3.31 14.22
N PHE A 274 5.07 -2.11 13.97
CA PHE A 274 5.41 -0.94 14.76
C PHE A 274 4.22 -0.61 15.66
N ASP A 275 4.52 -0.21 16.89
CA ASP A 275 3.53 0.45 17.75
C ASP A 275 3.20 1.81 17.14
N SER A 276 2.17 1.85 16.30
CA SER A 276 1.79 3.03 15.51
C SER A 276 1.24 4.14 16.39
N ASP A 277 0.85 3.82 17.63
CA ASP A 277 0.37 4.75 18.65
C ASP A 277 1.46 5.15 19.66
N GLY A 278 2.70 4.67 19.47
CA GLY A 278 3.84 5.01 20.31
C GLY A 278 4.22 6.50 20.21
N PRO A 279 4.92 7.05 21.22
CA PRO A 279 5.40 8.43 21.15
C PRO A 279 6.56 8.58 20.16
N ASP A 280 6.67 9.76 19.54
CA ASP A 280 7.80 10.11 18.68
C ASP A 280 9.14 9.95 19.40
N ILE A 281 10.13 9.45 18.67
CA ILE A 281 11.49 9.18 19.13
C ILE A 281 12.37 10.39 18.78
N LYS A 282 12.96 11.00 19.81
CA LYS A 282 13.97 12.04 19.63
C LYS A 282 15.33 11.41 19.32
N VAL A 283 15.92 11.83 18.22
CA VAL A 283 17.24 11.37 17.78
C VAL A 283 18.16 12.55 17.52
N ARG A 284 19.45 12.37 17.82
CA ARG A 284 20.49 13.32 17.43
C ARG A 284 20.89 13.05 16.00
N VAL A 285 20.86 14.07 15.15
CA VAL A 285 21.17 13.99 13.73
C VAL A 285 22.51 13.28 13.50
N ARG A 286 23.55 13.67 14.25
CA ARG A 286 24.91 13.11 14.18
C ARG A 286 25.01 11.61 14.44
N ASP A 287 24.14 11.07 15.28
CA ASP A 287 24.22 9.67 15.71
C ASP A 287 23.43 8.75 14.77
N GLN A 288 22.86 9.28 13.69
CA GLN A 288 22.00 8.54 12.76
C GLN A 288 22.62 8.50 11.36
N SER A 289 22.70 7.29 10.79
CA SER A 289 23.23 7.04 9.45
C SER A 289 22.39 7.65 8.32
N GLU A 290 21.13 7.98 8.62
CA GLU A 290 20.15 8.52 7.69
C GLU A 290 20.33 10.03 7.47
N PHE A 291 21.26 10.68 8.16
CA PHE A 291 21.55 12.09 7.94
C PHE A 291 22.93 12.23 7.32
N ILE A 292 22.97 12.85 6.15
CA ILE A 292 24.16 12.98 5.32
C ILE A 292 24.56 14.45 5.26
N SER A 293 25.85 14.73 5.46
CA SER A 293 26.41 16.05 5.18
C SER A 293 27.24 16.05 3.91
N LEU A 294 27.13 17.13 3.14
CA LEU A 294 27.95 17.37 1.96
C LEU A 294 28.46 18.80 1.96
N ARG A 295 29.75 18.97 1.62
CA ARG A 295 30.32 20.25 1.21
C ARG A 295 30.01 20.51 -0.26
N PRO A 296 30.06 21.77 -0.74
CA PRO A 296 29.82 22.05 -2.16
C PRO A 296 30.76 21.24 -3.06
N GLY A 297 30.18 20.53 -4.03
CA GLY A 297 30.88 19.63 -4.95
C GLY A 297 31.17 18.22 -4.39
N GLU A 298 30.87 17.95 -3.12
CA GLU A 298 31.02 16.62 -2.53
C GLU A 298 29.88 15.69 -2.96
N SER A 299 30.18 14.39 -3.00
CA SER A 299 29.20 13.35 -3.30
C SER A 299 29.13 12.31 -2.19
N TRP A 300 27.92 11.82 -1.96
CA TRP A 300 27.67 10.63 -1.16
C TRP A 300 27.06 9.54 -2.04
N THR A 301 27.36 8.28 -1.74
CA THR A 301 26.91 7.13 -2.54
C THR A 301 26.16 6.11 -1.70
N THR A 302 25.09 5.55 -2.26
CA THR A 302 24.33 4.44 -1.71
C THR A 302 24.06 3.39 -2.80
N THR A 303 23.64 2.20 -2.42
CA THR A 303 23.24 1.13 -3.34
C THR A 303 21.81 0.68 -3.08
N TYR A 304 21.08 0.40 -4.17
CA TYR A 304 19.74 -0.16 -4.14
C TYR A 304 19.76 -1.58 -4.67
N GLN A 305 19.32 -2.53 -3.85
CA GLN A 305 19.32 -3.94 -4.21
C GLN A 305 18.05 -4.27 -4.99
N LEU A 306 18.18 -4.54 -6.28
CA LEU A 306 17.04 -5.02 -7.08
C LEU A 306 16.84 -6.52 -6.93
N GLN A 307 17.93 -7.26 -6.64
CA GLN A 307 17.90 -8.70 -6.41
C GLN A 307 18.89 -9.09 -5.32
N THR A 308 18.49 -10.01 -4.45
CA THR A 308 19.32 -10.67 -3.44
C THR A 308 19.00 -12.18 -3.40
N THR A 309 19.62 -12.91 -2.47
CA THR A 309 19.37 -14.33 -2.23
C THR A 309 17.98 -14.66 -1.71
N THR A 310 17.25 -13.69 -1.17
CA THR A 310 15.95 -13.91 -0.52
C THR A 310 14.88 -12.96 -1.01
N TYR A 311 15.19 -12.06 -1.95
CA TYR A 311 14.30 -10.98 -2.35
C TYR A 311 14.62 -10.51 -3.78
N THR A 312 13.59 -10.19 -4.58
CA THR A 312 13.75 -9.58 -5.90
C THR A 312 12.58 -8.67 -6.22
N ILE A 313 12.84 -7.48 -6.77
CA ILE A 313 11.77 -6.64 -7.37
C ILE A 313 11.53 -6.99 -8.84
N LEU A 314 12.38 -7.83 -9.43
CA LEU A 314 12.25 -8.15 -10.84
C LEU A 314 10.99 -9.01 -11.06
N PRO A 315 10.25 -8.80 -12.16
CA PRO A 315 9.05 -9.57 -12.45
C PRO A 315 9.27 -11.08 -12.42
N LYS A 316 8.24 -11.84 -11.99
CA LYS A 316 8.32 -13.31 -11.87
C LYS A 316 8.57 -14.02 -13.21
N ASP A 317 8.33 -13.36 -14.34
CA ASP A 317 8.47 -13.88 -15.70
C ASP A 317 9.82 -13.53 -16.37
N VAL A 318 10.79 -12.97 -15.62
CA VAL A 318 12.12 -12.60 -16.14
C VAL A 318 12.81 -13.78 -16.82
N LYS A 319 13.31 -13.55 -18.04
CA LYS A 319 14.05 -14.54 -18.83
C LYS A 319 15.33 -13.94 -19.43
N ALA A 320 16.26 -14.82 -19.81
CA ALA A 320 17.46 -14.40 -20.52
C ALA A 320 17.09 -13.69 -21.83
N GLY A 321 17.71 -12.53 -22.07
CA GLY A 321 17.38 -11.65 -23.20
C GLY A 321 16.57 -10.42 -22.80
N ASP A 322 15.82 -10.47 -21.69
CA ASP A 322 15.03 -9.32 -21.23
C ASP A 322 15.93 -8.10 -20.96
N ARG A 323 15.40 -6.91 -21.26
CA ARG A 323 16.06 -5.63 -21.00
C ARG A 323 15.24 -4.83 -20.00
N PHE A 324 15.95 -4.20 -19.08
CA PHE A 324 15.38 -3.37 -18.05
C PHE A 324 16.02 -1.99 -18.06
N ARG A 325 15.21 -1.00 -17.68
CA ARG A 325 15.62 0.37 -17.47
C ARG A 325 15.27 0.76 -16.04
N TYR A 326 16.18 1.42 -15.35
CA TYR A 326 15.97 1.93 -14.01
C TYR A 326 16.26 3.42 -13.96
N GLN A 327 15.39 4.20 -13.32
CA GLN A 327 15.50 5.65 -13.31
C GLN A 327 15.06 6.22 -11.97
N PHE A 328 15.74 7.28 -11.53
CA PHE A 328 15.22 8.15 -10.49
C PHE A 328 14.35 9.22 -11.16
N LEU A 329 13.04 9.22 -10.90
CA LEU A 329 12.07 10.21 -11.38
C LEU A 329 12.15 11.54 -10.62
N GLY A 330 12.92 11.60 -9.53
CA GLY A 330 13.06 12.81 -8.71
C GLY A 330 12.38 12.65 -7.36
N ALA A 331 12.80 13.49 -6.41
CA ALA A 331 12.19 13.58 -5.10
C ALA A 331 11.95 15.05 -4.76
N ALA A 332 10.69 15.41 -4.61
CA ALA A 332 10.34 16.73 -4.10
C ALA A 332 10.04 16.70 -2.58
N ASN A 333 10.01 15.54 -1.92
CA ASN A 333 9.60 15.42 -0.53
C ASN A 333 10.74 15.01 0.42
N VAL A 334 11.95 15.58 0.25
CA VAL A 334 12.96 15.43 1.30
C VAL A 334 12.41 16.10 2.56
N ASP A 335 12.20 15.28 3.59
CA ASP A 335 11.43 15.60 4.80
C ASP A 335 12.19 16.55 5.74
N TRP A 336 13.52 16.53 5.70
CA TRP A 336 14.35 17.42 6.49
C TRP A 336 15.69 17.74 5.84
N TRP A 337 16.09 19.00 5.88
CA TRP A 337 17.43 19.47 5.53
C TRP A 337 17.74 20.79 6.22
N ASP A 338 19.01 21.08 6.46
CA ASP A 338 19.47 22.36 6.96
C ASP A 338 20.88 22.73 6.46
N TRP A 339 21.21 24.01 6.56
CA TRP A 339 22.54 24.53 6.25
C TRP A 339 23.50 24.28 7.40
N GLY A 340 24.60 23.60 7.10
CA GLY A 340 25.65 23.29 8.05
C GLY A 340 26.18 21.86 7.90
N HIS A 341 27.34 21.60 8.48
CA HIS A 341 27.94 20.27 8.51
C HIS A 341 27.59 19.55 9.82
N ILE A 342 27.39 18.24 9.77
CA ILE A 342 26.97 17.40 10.90
C ILE A 342 27.97 17.35 12.04
N GLU A 343 29.26 17.48 11.74
CA GLU A 343 30.32 17.48 12.75
C GLU A 343 30.43 18.80 13.51
N ASP A 344 29.94 19.90 12.93
CA ASP A 344 30.11 21.25 13.44
C ASP A 344 28.75 21.82 13.90
N GLU A 345 27.97 22.34 12.95
CA GLU A 345 26.73 23.11 13.20
C GLU A 345 25.57 22.21 13.64
N HIS A 346 25.54 20.95 13.19
CA HIS A 346 24.45 20.01 13.53
C HIS A 346 24.83 18.91 14.53
N ALA A 347 25.97 19.03 15.21
CA ALA A 347 26.44 18.01 16.16
C ALA A 347 25.43 17.73 17.29
N GLU A 348 24.75 18.77 17.77
CA GLU A 348 23.74 18.69 18.84
C GLU A 348 22.30 18.87 18.34
N THR A 349 22.09 18.87 17.01
CA THR A 349 20.75 19.00 16.45
C THR A 349 19.93 17.75 16.75
N VAL A 350 18.74 17.93 17.32
CA VAL A 350 17.80 16.88 17.67
C VAL A 350 16.54 17.04 16.83
N VAL A 351 16.11 15.95 16.21
CA VAL A 351 14.85 15.85 15.48
C VAL A 351 13.97 14.75 16.08
N SER A 352 12.66 14.83 15.85
CA SER A 352 11.73 13.78 16.26
C SER A 352 11.30 12.97 15.04
N LEU A 353 11.31 11.64 15.20
CA LEU A 353 10.86 10.66 14.21
C LEU A 353 9.67 9.90 14.79
N PRO A 354 8.72 9.41 13.97
CA PRO A 354 7.67 8.56 14.48
C PRO A 354 8.24 7.23 14.98
N PRO A 355 7.48 6.43 15.77
CA PRO A 355 7.93 5.15 16.31
C PRO A 355 8.47 4.16 15.26
N TRP A 356 7.90 4.19 14.05
CA TRP A 356 8.36 3.39 12.90
C TRP A 356 9.55 4.01 12.16
N ARG A 357 10.15 5.08 12.70
CA ARG A 357 11.32 5.80 12.16
C ARG A 357 11.12 6.28 10.71
N GLY A 358 9.90 6.67 10.38
CA GLY A 358 9.53 7.34 9.14
C GLY A 358 10.05 8.78 9.05
N ARG A 359 9.31 9.64 8.34
CA ARG A 359 9.73 11.03 8.07
C ARG A 359 9.89 11.85 9.35
N VAL A 360 10.80 12.83 9.34
CA VAL A 360 10.97 13.78 10.44
C VAL A 360 9.65 14.51 10.69
N VAL A 361 9.13 14.39 11.91
CA VAL A 361 7.89 15.05 12.35
C VAL A 361 8.17 16.39 13.03
N GLU A 362 9.30 16.50 13.74
CA GLU A 362 9.75 17.75 14.34
C GLU A 362 11.22 18.06 14.03
N PRO A 363 11.54 19.27 13.57
CA PRO A 363 10.64 20.42 13.45
C PRO A 363 9.62 20.25 12.31
N LYS A 364 8.35 20.55 12.59
CA LYS A 364 7.28 20.48 11.61
C LYS A 364 7.57 21.35 10.38
N ASP A 365 7.13 20.90 9.21
CA ASP A 365 7.28 21.59 7.93
C ASP A 365 8.75 21.99 7.63
N ASN A 366 9.69 21.12 8.03
CA ASN A 366 11.13 21.35 7.99
C ASN A 366 11.54 22.72 8.58
N GLY A 367 10.88 23.14 9.66
CA GLY A 367 11.11 24.45 10.29
C GLY A 367 10.82 25.65 9.39
N GLY A 368 9.95 25.49 8.38
CA GLY A 368 9.61 26.54 7.40
C GLY A 368 10.63 26.73 6.28
N ARG A 369 11.67 25.87 6.19
CA ARG A 369 12.65 25.92 5.10
C ARG A 369 12.01 25.54 3.76
N PRO A 370 12.51 26.08 2.63
CA PRO A 370 11.98 25.72 1.33
C PRO A 370 12.13 24.22 1.06
N ARG A 371 11.16 23.68 0.33
CA ARG A 371 11.12 22.27 -0.08
C ARG A 371 12.37 21.95 -0.91
N LEU A 372 13.11 20.93 -0.51
CA LEU A 372 14.26 20.44 -1.28
C LEU A 372 13.75 19.55 -2.41
N VAL A 373 14.01 19.99 -3.64
CA VAL A 373 13.61 19.30 -4.87
C VAL A 373 14.85 18.76 -5.55
N VAL A 374 14.90 17.43 -5.66
CA VAL A 374 15.93 16.68 -6.36
C VAL A 374 15.36 16.26 -7.71
N PRO A 375 15.90 16.75 -8.84
CA PRO A 375 15.43 16.37 -10.17
C PRO A 375 15.64 14.89 -10.47
N GLY A 376 14.91 14.38 -11.46
CA GLY A 376 15.14 13.04 -11.98
C GLY A 376 16.53 12.88 -12.58
N SER A 377 17.06 11.65 -12.54
CA SER A 377 18.33 11.27 -13.14
C SER A 377 18.13 10.81 -14.60
N ASP A 378 19.24 10.69 -15.31
CA ASP A 378 19.28 9.82 -16.50
C ASP A 378 18.97 8.38 -16.09
N ALA A 379 18.42 7.61 -17.03
CA ALA A 379 18.12 6.20 -16.80
C ALA A 379 19.35 5.33 -17.08
N VAL A 380 19.47 4.23 -16.33
CA VAL A 380 20.45 3.18 -16.58
C VAL A 380 19.76 1.94 -17.12
N GLU A 381 20.43 1.19 -18.00
CA GLU A 381 19.86 0.00 -18.61
C GLU A 381 20.74 -1.23 -18.36
N PHE A 382 20.10 -2.37 -18.15
CA PHE A 382 20.77 -3.65 -18.02
C PHE A 382 20.00 -4.76 -18.74
N ARG A 383 20.71 -5.83 -19.10
CA ARG A 383 20.12 -7.00 -19.76
C ARG A 383 20.25 -8.24 -18.90
N VAL A 384 19.33 -9.16 -19.05
CA VAL A 384 19.37 -10.45 -18.40
C VAL A 384 20.14 -11.45 -19.27
N VAL A 385 21.12 -12.13 -18.69
CA VAL A 385 21.97 -13.14 -19.34
C VAL A 385 21.79 -14.49 -18.63
N GLY A 386 21.90 -15.60 -19.37
CA GLY A 386 21.60 -16.95 -18.88
C GLY A 386 22.75 -17.96 -18.97
#